data_AF-A0A544T5A7-F1
#
_entry.id   AF-A0A544T5A7-F1
#
_cell.length_a   1.000
_cell.length_b   1.000
_cell.length_c   1.000
_cell.angle_alpha   90.00
_cell.angle_beta   90.00
_cell.angle_gamma   90.00
#
_symmetry.space_group_name_H-M   'P 1'
#
loop_
_entity.id
_entity.type
_entity.pdbx_description
1 polymer ?
#
loop_
_entity_poly.entity_id
_entity_poly.type
_entity_poly.pdbx_seq_one_letter_code
_entity_poly.pdbx_strand_id
1 'polypeptide(L)'
;MKEPTLKKVAYGMAMAIAIILVHFIDARVYNMQPILALILAILITFVGITFINKSEKMDRKISRMNYNLLNVAVVLVLFFAYFTISQ
;
A
#
# COMPACT_ATOMS: atom_id res chain seq x y z
N MET A 1 -10.35 6.97 23.15
CA MET A 1 -9.58 6.89 21.88
C MET A 1 -10.45 6.23 20.81
N LYS A 2 -10.62 6.85 19.62
CA LYS A 2 -11.51 6.37 18.55
C LYS A 2 -11.03 5.03 17.97
N GLU A 3 -11.95 4.12 17.69
CA GLU A 3 -11.65 2.84 17.04
C GLU A 3 -11.20 3.04 15.58
N PRO A 4 -10.21 2.27 15.10
CA PRO A 4 -9.75 2.35 13.72
C PRO A 4 -10.79 1.78 12.75
N THR A 5 -10.85 2.34 11.55
CA THR A 5 -11.67 1.83 10.45
C THR A 5 -10.83 0.96 9.53
N LEU A 6 -11.47 0.00 8.86
CA LEU A 6 -10.80 -0.80 7.83
C LEU A 6 -10.21 0.08 6.72
N LYS A 7 -10.89 1.17 6.39
CA LYS A 7 -10.45 2.15 5.39
C LYS A 7 -9.02 2.64 5.59
N LYS A 8 -8.60 2.87 6.85
CA LYS A 8 -7.22 3.29 7.16
C LYS A 8 -6.20 2.23 6.78
N VAL A 9 -6.49 0.97 7.09
CA VAL A 9 -5.63 -0.16 6.69
C VAL A 9 -5.59 -0.28 5.18
N ALA A 10 -6.74 -0.16 4.50
CA ALA A 10 -6.83 -0.23 3.05
C ALA A 10 -5.99 0.87 2.37
N TYR A 11 -5.98 2.11 2.90
CA TYR A 11 -5.08 3.15 2.41
C TYR A 11 -3.60 2.77 2.56
N GLY A 12 -3.24 2.21 3.72
CA GLY A 12 -1.90 1.66 3.96
C GLY A 12 -1.52 0.58 2.94
N MET A 13 -2.44 -0.33 2.65
CA MET A 13 -2.28 -1.37 1.63
C MET A 13 -2.10 -0.78 0.23
N ALA A 14 -2.91 0.22 -0.16
CA ALA A 14 -2.77 0.87 -1.45
C ALA A 14 -1.41 1.56 -1.61
N MET A 15 -0.94 2.25 -0.58
CA MET A 15 0.40 2.86 -0.57
C MET A 15 1.50 1.79 -0.67
N ALA A 16 1.38 0.69 0.09
CA ALA A 16 2.35 -0.40 0.04
C ALA A 16 2.42 -1.04 -1.35
N ILE A 17 1.27 -1.32 -1.98
CA ILE A 17 1.19 -1.86 -3.34
C ILE A 17 1.85 -0.90 -4.35
N ALA A 18 1.58 0.40 -4.23
CA ALA A 18 2.20 1.40 -5.11
C ALA A 18 3.73 1.37 -5.01
N ILE A 19 4.28 1.33 -3.79
CA ILE A 19 5.74 1.25 -3.58
C ILE A 19 6.30 -0.04 -4.19
N ILE A 20 5.66 -1.18 -3.93
CA ILE A 20 6.11 -2.49 -4.46
C ILE A 20 6.13 -2.47 -5.99
N LEU A 21 5.05 -2.00 -6.62
CA LEU A 21 4.94 -1.97 -8.09
C LEU A 21 6.00 -1.05 -8.70
N VAL A 22 6.15 0.16 -8.17
CA VAL A 22 7.14 1.11 -8.69
C VAL A 22 8.54 0.56 -8.54
N HIS A 23 8.88 0.01 -7.37
CA HIS A 23 10.19 -0.58 -7.13
C HIS A 23 10.46 -1.79 -8.02
N PHE A 24 9.44 -2.63 -8.28
CA PHE A 24 9.55 -3.75 -9.20
C PHE A 24 9.85 -3.27 -10.63
N ILE A 25 9.13 -2.26 -11.12
CA ILE A 25 9.33 -1.73 -12.48
C ILE A 25 10.74 -1.11 -12.58
N ASP A 26 11.15 -0.34 -11.57
CA ASP A 26 12.49 0.26 -11.50
C ASP A 26 13.61 -0.80 -11.56
N ALA A 27 13.46 -1.88 -10.80
CA ALA A 27 14.46 -2.94 -10.70
C ALA A 27 14.48 -3.90 -11.90
N ARG A 28 13.32 -4.18 -12.53
CA ARG A 28 13.19 -5.28 -13.53
C ARG A 28 12.86 -4.84 -14.94
N VAL A 29 12.23 -3.67 -15.11
CA VAL A 29 11.76 -3.22 -16.42
C VAL A 29 12.69 -2.14 -16.96
N TYR A 30 12.93 -1.09 -16.18
CA TYR A 30 13.77 0.03 -16.60
C TYR A 30 14.13 0.92 -15.39
N ASN A 31 15.38 1.36 -15.32
CA ASN A 31 15.91 2.25 -14.27
C ASN A 31 15.23 3.64 -14.33
N MET A 32 14.26 3.85 -13.46
CA MET A 32 13.47 5.06 -13.42
C MET A 32 14.20 6.18 -12.70
N GLN A 33 14.11 7.39 -13.25
CA GLN A 33 14.50 8.58 -12.50
C GLN A 33 13.65 8.69 -11.23
N PRO A 34 14.23 9.05 -10.07
CA PRO A 34 13.51 9.08 -8.80
C PRO A 34 12.23 9.92 -8.82
N ILE A 35 12.22 11.01 -9.59
CA ILE A 35 11.05 11.88 -9.77
C ILE A 35 9.91 11.14 -10.50
N LEU A 36 10.23 10.36 -11.54
CA LEU A 36 9.22 9.60 -12.28
C LEU A 36 8.66 8.46 -11.43
N ALA A 37 9.52 7.77 -10.68
CA ALA A 37 9.11 6.76 -9.72
C ALA A 37 8.14 7.33 -8.67
N LEU A 38 8.44 8.52 -8.13
CA LEU A 38 7.57 9.21 -7.18
C LEU A 38 6.21 9.57 -7.79
N ILE A 39 6.20 10.15 -9.00
CA ILE A 39 4.96 10.52 -9.70
C ILE A 39 4.09 9.27 -9.93
N LEU A 40 4.70 8.17 -10.37
CA LEU A 40 4.00 6.91 -10.60
C LEU A 40 3.43 6.34 -9.29
N ALA A 41 4.20 6.37 -8.19
CA ALA A 41 3.75 5.92 -6.88
C ALA A 41 2.55 6.73 -6.39
N ILE A 42 2.58 8.06 -6.54
CA ILE A 42 1.47 8.95 -6.19
C ILE A 42 0.24 8.62 -7.04
N LEU A 43 0.41 8.42 -8.35
CA LEU A 43 -0.69 8.12 -9.26
C LEU A 43 -1.37 6.79 -8.91
N ILE A 44 -0.58 5.72 -8.69
CA ILE A 44 -1.11 4.42 -8.28
C ILE A 44 -1.81 4.52 -6.93
N THR A 45 -1.21 5.23 -5.97
CA THR A 45 -1.81 5.45 -4.65
C THR A 45 -3.14 6.20 -4.77
N PHE A 46 -3.20 7.26 -5.58
CA PHE A 46 -4.41 8.05 -5.79
C PHE A 46 -5.54 7.20 -6.39
N VAL A 47 -5.23 6.39 -7.41
CA VAL A 47 -6.20 5.47 -8.02
C VAL A 47 -6.68 4.44 -6.99
N GLY A 48 -5.76 3.85 -6.22
CA GLY A 48 -6.07 2.89 -5.17
C GLY A 48 -6.99 3.48 -4.09
N ILE A 49 -6.68 4.68 -3.59
CA ILE A 49 -7.50 5.38 -2.59
C ILE A 49 -8.87 5.73 -3.17
N THR A 50 -8.95 6.20 -4.41
CA THR A 50 -10.22 6.51 -5.08
C THR A 50 -11.10 5.27 -5.18
N PHE A 51 -10.51 4.12 -5.52
CA PHE A 51 -11.21 2.84 -5.56
C PHE A 51 -11.69 2.40 -4.18
N ILE A 52 -10.86 2.54 -3.14
CA ILE A 52 -11.23 2.24 -1.75
C ILE A 52 -12.38 3.14 -1.28
N ASN A 53 -12.35 4.42 -1.63
CA ASN A 53 -13.38 5.39 -1.26
C ASN A 53 -14.74 5.08 -1.86
N LYS A 54 -14.78 4.43 -3.02
CA LYS A 54 -16.02 3.99 -3.67
C LYS A 54 -16.72 2.85 -2.91
N SER A 55 -16.02 2.16 -2.00
CA SER A 55 -16.56 0.99 -1.28
C SER A 55 -17.02 1.34 0.13
N GLU A 56 -18.34 1.38 0.35
CA GLU A 56 -18.95 1.59 1.68
C GLU A 56 -18.57 0.49 2.69
N LYS A 57 -18.22 -0.70 2.20
CA LYS A 57 -17.75 -1.81 3.05
C LYS A 57 -16.47 -1.48 3.83
N MET A 58 -15.71 -0.47 3.39
CA MET A 58 -14.45 -0.06 4.01
C MET A 58 -14.65 0.86 5.22
N ASP A 59 -15.83 1.46 5.39
CA ASP A 59 -16.15 2.34 6.53
C ASP A 59 -16.44 1.56 7.83
N ARG A 60 -16.45 0.22 7.76
CA ARG A 60 -16.61 -0.63 8.94
C ARG A 60 -15.50 -0.39 9.96
N LYS A 61 -15.91 -0.28 11.22
CA LYS A 61 -14.99 -0.28 12.36
C LYS A 61 -14.38 -1.66 12.53
N ILE A 62 -13.11 -1.70 12.91
CA ILE A 62 -12.40 -2.95 13.21
C ILE A 62 -11.81 -2.87 14.60
N SER A 63 -11.66 -4.03 15.25
CA SER A 63 -10.97 -4.11 16.53
C SER A 63 -9.51 -3.66 16.37
N ARG A 64 -8.93 -3.13 17.44
CA ARG A 64 -7.51 -2.73 17.44
C ARG A 64 -6.57 -3.90 17.18
N MET A 65 -6.91 -5.08 17.68
CA MET A 65 -6.12 -6.29 17.44
C MET A 65 -6.08 -6.61 15.94
N ASN A 66 -7.22 -6.58 15.26
CA ASN A 66 -7.28 -6.84 13.82
C ASN A 66 -6.56 -5.74 13.02
N TYR A 67 -6.68 -4.48 13.42
CA TYR A 67 -5.93 -3.37 12.81
C TYR A 67 -4.42 -3.60 12.90
N ASN A 68 -3.92 -3.98 14.08
CA ASN A 68 -2.50 -4.26 14.28
C ASN A 68 -2.05 -5.49 13.48
N LEU A 69 -2.83 -6.58 13.49
CA LEU A 69 -2.51 -7.79 12.73
C LEU A 69 -2.43 -7.50 11.23
N LEU A 70 -3.39 -6.74 10.68
CA LEU A 70 -3.37 -6.37 9.27
C LEU A 70 -2.17 -5.49 8.93
N ASN A 71 -1.81 -4.53 9.79
CA ASN A 71 -0.62 -3.71 9.57
C ASN A 71 0.66 -4.53 9.61
N VAL A 72 0.78 -5.47 10.56
CA VAL A 72 1.93 -6.39 10.61
C VAL A 72 2.00 -7.20 9.32
N ALA A 73 0.87 -7.71 8.83
CA ALA A 73 0.83 -8.43 7.56
C ALA A 73 1.29 -7.55 6.38
N VAL A 74 0.85 -6.28 6.31
CA VAL A 74 1.29 -5.33 5.27
C VAL A 74 2.79 -5.08 5.34
N VAL A 75 3.35 -4.89 6.53
CA VAL A 75 4.79 -4.70 6.73
C VAL A 75 5.57 -5.96 6.33
N LEU A 76 5.08 -7.15 6.65
CA LEU A 76 5.69 -8.41 6.22
C LEU A 76 5.70 -8.55 4.70
N VAL A 77 4.59 -8.21 4.03
CA VAL A 77 4.52 -8.22 2.56
C VAL A 77 5.53 -7.23 1.96
N LEU A 78 5.66 -6.02 2.51
CA LEU A 78 6.67 -5.05 2.08
C LEU A 78 8.09 -5.60 2.26
N PHE A 79 8.37 -6.25 3.38
CA PHE A 79 9.64 -6.89 3.64
C PHE A 79 9.95 -7.96 2.58
N PHE A 80 9.04 -8.91 2.37
CA PHE A 80 9.23 -9.95 1.35
C PHE A 80 9.37 -9.38 -0.05
N ALA A 81 8.58 -8.37 -0.40
CA ALA A 81 8.66 -7.71 -1.70
C ALA A 81 10.04 -7.07 -1.90
N TYR A 82 10.57 -6.36 -0.90
CA TYR A 82 11.90 -5.77 -0.96
C TYR A 82 12.98 -6.85 -1.24
N PHE A 83 13.00 -7.93 -0.47
CA PHE A 83 14.00 -9.00 -0.66
C PHE A 83 13.86 -9.72 -2.01
N THR A 84 12.62 -9.92 -2.47
CA THR A 84 12.36 -10.63 -3.75
C THR A 84 12.68 -9.76 -4.96
N ILE A 85 12.50 -8.44 -4.84
CA ILE A 85 12.77 -7.50 -5.93
C ILE A 85 14.26 -7.16 -5.99
N SER A 86 14.91 -7.01 -4.84
CA SER A 86 16.32 -6.60 -4.76
C SER A 86 17.33 -7.73 -4.99
N GLN A 87 16.93 -8.99 -4.86
CA GLN A 87 17.75 -10.16 -5.24
C GLN A 87 17.58 -10.51 -6.71
#